data_AF-A0A1F7G9D5-F1
#
_entry.id   AF-A0A1F7G9D5-F1
#
_cell.length_a   1.000
_cell.length_b   1.000
_cell.length_c   1.000
_cell.angle_alpha   90.00
_cell.angle_beta   90.00
_cell.angle_gamma   90.00
#
_symmetry.space_group_name_H-M   'P 1'
#
loop_
_entity.id
_entity.type
_entity.pdbx_description
1 polymer ?
#
loop_
_entity_poly.entity_id
_entity_poly.type
_entity_poly.pdbx_seq_one_letter_code
_entity_poly.pdbx_strand_id
1 'polypeptide(L)'
;MSLELLHAIVLASTLGLSYVISQSFLRPYDLQITAILFIIYFILKRKTQLTKHKYDLLDGAMFTFVVANIILSTNGIDSPFFFLCYFLLFTLAMLLEPTISLFAAISIIAIILIDQPLGSFNQVIKLLSLPLMTPFSMMLGQEYEKNQQLRKKNEELEHVREELETIIEN
;
A
#
# COMPACT_ATOMS: atom_id res chain seq x y z
N MET A 1 -17.90 0.85 -11.16
CA MET A 1 -17.03 1.06 -9.99
C MET A 1 -15.81 1.83 -10.46
N SER A 2 -15.41 2.92 -9.81
CA SER A 2 -14.13 3.56 -10.14
C SER A 2 -12.98 2.62 -9.79
N LEU A 3 -11.87 2.70 -10.52
CA LEU A 3 -10.69 1.87 -10.30
C LEU A 3 -10.16 2.03 -8.86
N GLU A 4 -10.16 3.27 -8.36
CA GLU A 4 -9.82 3.62 -6.98
C GLU A 4 -10.66 2.88 -5.94
N LEU A 5 -11.97 2.75 -6.17
CA LEU A 5 -12.87 2.07 -5.24
C LEU A 5 -12.62 0.55 -5.24
N LEU A 6 -12.22 -0.02 -6.37
CA LEU A 6 -11.79 -1.42 -6.43
C LEU A 6 -10.52 -1.64 -5.61
N HIS A 7 -9.50 -0.80 -5.81
CA HIS A 7 -8.26 -0.86 -5.04
C HIS A 7 -8.52 -0.72 -3.53
N ALA A 8 -9.35 0.25 -3.14
CA ALA A 8 -9.72 0.46 -1.75
C ALA A 8 -10.41 -0.79 -1.14
N ILE A 9 -11.36 -1.39 -1.86
CA ILE A 9 -12.05 -2.62 -1.41
C ILE A 9 -11.08 -3.79 -1.27
N VAL A 10 -10.17 -3.98 -2.23
CA VAL A 10 -9.18 -5.07 -2.18
C VAL A 10 -8.25 -4.89 -0.98
N LEU A 11 -7.77 -3.68 -0.72
CA LEU A 11 -6.88 -3.39 0.41
C LEU A 11 -7.61 -3.49 1.76
N ALA A 12 -8.83 -2.96 1.87
CA ALA A 12 -9.66 -3.12 3.05
C ALA A 12 -9.96 -4.61 3.34
N SER A 13 -10.24 -5.39 2.30
CA SER A 13 -10.43 -6.84 2.40
C SER A 13 -9.14 -7.55 2.85
N THR A 14 -7.98 -7.08 2.39
CA THR A 14 -6.67 -7.60 2.79
C THR A 14 -6.37 -7.31 4.27
N LEU A 15 -6.66 -6.10 4.74
CA LEU A 15 -6.59 -5.72 6.15
C LEU A 15 -7.52 -6.58 7.00
N GLY A 16 -8.78 -6.73 6.57
CA GLY A 16 -9.77 -7.57 7.24
C GLY A 16 -9.34 -9.04 7.31
N LEU A 17 -8.77 -9.59 6.23
CA LEU A 17 -8.22 -10.95 6.22
C LEU A 17 -7.07 -11.10 7.22
N SER A 18 -6.15 -10.13 7.25
CA SER A 18 -5.05 -10.11 8.22
C SER A 18 -5.55 -10.07 9.66
N TYR A 19 -6.61 -9.30 9.93
CA TYR A 19 -7.26 -9.24 11.23
C TYR A 19 -7.90 -10.59 11.63
N VAL A 20 -8.68 -11.20 10.74
CA VAL A 20 -9.28 -12.51 10.99
C VAL A 20 -8.22 -13.57 11.28
N ILE A 21 -7.11 -13.59 10.52
CA ILE A 21 -6.01 -14.52 10.76
C ILE A 21 -5.39 -14.27 12.14
N SER A 22 -5.11 -13.01 12.48
CA SER A 22 -4.44 -12.64 13.74
C SER A 22 -5.27 -12.97 14.99
N GLN A 23 -6.60 -12.98 14.87
CA GLN A 23 -7.51 -13.34 15.97
C GLN A 23 -7.92 -14.83 15.98
N SER A 24 -7.51 -15.60 14.97
CA SER A 24 -7.84 -17.02 14.86
C SER A 24 -6.79 -17.95 15.49
N PHE A 25 -7.10 -19.25 15.52
CA PHE A 25 -6.16 -20.31 15.90
C PHE A 25 -4.90 -20.37 15.01
N LEU A 26 -4.89 -19.65 13.88
CA LEU A 26 -3.76 -19.57 12.96
C LEU A 26 -2.68 -18.57 13.40
N ARG A 27 -2.92 -17.78 14.46
CA ARG A 27 -1.96 -16.77 14.95
C ARG A 27 -0.54 -17.31 15.18
N PRO A 28 -0.31 -18.51 15.75
CA PRO A 28 1.06 -19.05 15.93
C PRO A 28 1.77 -19.41 14.63
N TYR A 29 1.05 -19.42 13.51
CA TYR A 29 1.55 -19.74 12.18
C TYR A 29 1.69 -18.49 11.30
N ASP A 30 1.71 -17.29 11.88
CA ASP A 30 1.82 -16.00 11.18
C ASP A 30 2.98 -15.94 10.20
N LEU A 31 4.16 -16.40 10.63
CA LEU A 31 5.37 -16.43 9.84
C LEU A 31 5.26 -17.42 8.67
N GLN A 32 4.68 -18.60 8.92
CA GLN A 32 4.46 -19.64 7.91
C GLN A 32 3.45 -19.17 6.87
N ILE A 33 2.36 -18.54 7.30
CA ILE A 33 1.35 -17.95 6.40
C ILE A 33 2.00 -16.87 5.54
N THR A 34 2.78 -15.98 6.14
CA THR A 34 3.49 -14.93 5.41
C THR A 34 4.48 -15.53 4.39
N ALA A 35 5.24 -16.56 4.77
CA ALA A 35 6.17 -17.23 3.87
C ALA A 35 5.46 -17.92 2.68
N ILE A 36 4.38 -18.66 2.95
CA ILE A 36 3.56 -19.29 1.90
C ILE A 36 2.99 -18.23 0.97
N LEU A 37 2.49 -17.12 1.52
CA LEU A 37 1.96 -16.01 0.74
C LEU A 37 3.02 -15.40 -0.17
N PHE A 38 4.26 -15.21 0.30
CA PHE A 38 5.38 -14.77 -0.53
C PHE A 38 5.71 -15.74 -1.66
N ILE A 39 5.71 -17.05 -1.39
CA ILE A 39 5.93 -18.06 -2.45
C ILE A 39 4.84 -17.96 -3.52
N ILE A 40 3.57 -17.91 -3.10
CA ILE A 40 2.43 -17.74 -4.02
C ILE A 40 2.57 -16.45 -4.83
N TYR A 41 2.90 -15.34 -4.16
CA TYR A 41 3.14 -14.05 -4.78
C TYR A 41 4.21 -14.11 -5.88
N PHE A 42 5.39 -14.67 -5.59
CA PHE A 42 6.47 -14.76 -6.56
C PHE A 42 6.11 -15.66 -7.75
N ILE A 43 5.40 -16.76 -7.51
CA ILE A 43 4.92 -17.64 -8.58
C ILE A 43 3.92 -16.90 -9.47
N LEU A 44 2.96 -16.20 -8.87
CA LEU A 44 1.95 -15.44 -9.60
C LEU A 44 2.60 -14.32 -10.42
N LYS A 45 3.52 -13.57 -9.81
CA LYS A 45 4.27 -12.49 -10.46
C LYS A 45 5.09 -13.00 -11.64
N ARG A 46 5.65 -14.21 -11.55
CA ARG A 46 6.43 -14.82 -12.63
C ARG A 46 5.57 -15.39 -13.75
N LYS A 47 4.42 -15.99 -13.42
CA LYS A 47 3.60 -16.74 -14.40
C LYS A 47 2.58 -15.90 -15.14
N THR A 48 2.12 -14.80 -14.55
CA THR A 48 1.02 -14.02 -15.12
C THR A 48 1.57 -12.76 -15.79
N GLN A 49 1.29 -12.54 -17.07
CA GLN A 49 1.56 -11.26 -17.72
C GLN A 49 0.49 -10.24 -17.32
N LEU A 50 0.63 -9.66 -16.13
CA LEU A 50 -0.28 -8.62 -15.66
C LEU A 50 0.06 -7.26 -16.27
N THR A 51 -0.93 -6.38 -16.36
CA THR A 51 -0.69 -4.97 -16.65
C THR A 51 0.00 -4.30 -15.46
N LYS A 52 0.77 -3.23 -15.71
CA LYS A 52 1.50 -2.49 -14.66
C LYS A 52 0.63 -2.19 -13.43
N HIS A 53 -0.57 -1.64 -13.63
CA HIS A 53 -1.50 -1.33 -12.55
C HIS A 53 -1.92 -2.54 -11.70
N LYS A 54 -2.07 -3.72 -12.31
CA LYS A 54 -2.44 -4.94 -11.56
C LYS A 54 -1.27 -5.47 -10.72
N TYR A 55 -0.02 -5.28 -11.19
CA TYR A 55 1.15 -5.57 -10.37
C TYR A 55 1.27 -4.60 -9.20
N ASP A 56 1.06 -3.30 -9.43
CA ASP A 56 1.12 -2.28 -8.40
C ASP A 56 0.08 -2.55 -7.29
N LEU A 57 -1.15 -2.97 -7.66
CA LEU A 57 -2.16 -3.42 -6.70
C LEU A 57 -1.74 -4.68 -5.93
N LEU A 58 -1.17 -5.67 -6.61
CA LEU A 58 -0.72 -6.91 -5.97
C LEU A 58 0.40 -6.63 -4.96
N ASP A 59 1.37 -5.80 -5.36
CA ASP A 59 2.51 -5.38 -4.55
C ASP A 59 2.01 -4.57 -3.34
N GLY A 60 1.06 -3.66 -3.54
CA GLY A 60 0.40 -2.91 -2.46
C GLY A 60 -0.40 -3.80 -1.50
N ALA A 61 -1.16 -4.77 -2.01
CA ALA A 61 -1.92 -5.72 -1.20
C ALA A 61 -1.00 -6.62 -0.37
N MET A 62 0.08 -7.13 -0.96
CA MET A 62 1.09 -7.91 -0.24
C MET A 62 1.75 -7.10 0.87
N PHE A 63 2.17 -5.87 0.58
CA PHE A 63 2.77 -5.01 1.59
C PHE A 63 1.78 -4.68 2.71
N THR A 64 0.53 -4.38 2.36
CA THR A 64 -0.57 -4.17 3.32
C THR A 64 -0.77 -5.38 4.22
N PHE A 65 -0.83 -6.58 3.64
CA PHE A 65 -0.99 -7.82 4.40
C PHE A 65 0.14 -8.02 5.40
N VAL A 66 1.39 -7.91 4.94
CA VAL A 66 2.58 -8.14 5.77
C VAL A 66 2.64 -7.15 6.93
N VAL A 67 2.45 -5.85 6.65
CA VAL A 67 2.45 -4.81 7.68
C VAL A 67 1.33 -5.02 8.68
N ALA A 68 0.11 -5.27 8.21
CA ALA A 68 -1.03 -5.51 9.10
C ALA A 68 -0.85 -6.76 9.95
N ASN A 69 -0.31 -7.85 9.37
CA ASN A 69 -0.12 -9.11 10.07
C ASN A 69 0.92 -8.96 11.18
N ILE A 70 2.05 -8.30 10.91
CA ILE A 70 3.07 -8.01 11.91
C ILE A 70 2.49 -7.16 13.05
N ILE A 71 1.77 -6.08 12.72
CA ILE A 71 1.23 -5.17 13.73
C ILE A 71 0.20 -5.89 14.61
N LEU A 72 -0.75 -6.59 14.00
CA LEU A 72 -1.84 -7.26 14.72
C LEU A 72 -1.36 -8.47 15.53
N SER A 73 -0.37 -9.23 15.03
CA SER A 73 0.25 -10.32 15.80
C SER A 73 1.07 -9.83 16.99
N THR A 74 1.64 -8.62 16.93
CA THR A 74 2.50 -8.01 17.95
C THR A 74 1.80 -6.95 18.82
N ASN A 75 0.54 -7.21 19.21
CA ASN A 75 -0.29 -6.37 20.08
C ASN A 75 -0.86 -5.08 19.46
N GLY A 76 -1.07 -5.06 18.14
CA GLY A 76 -1.86 -4.04 17.46
C GLY A 76 -1.29 -2.63 17.67
N ILE A 77 -2.04 -1.75 18.32
CA ILE A 77 -1.62 -0.34 18.51
C ILE A 77 -0.39 -0.19 19.42
N ASP A 78 -0.15 -1.14 20.32
CA ASP A 78 1.03 -1.16 21.18
C ASP A 78 2.23 -1.86 20.54
N SER A 79 2.07 -2.34 19.30
CA SER A 79 3.16 -2.92 18.54
C SER A 79 4.34 -1.92 18.42
N PRO A 80 5.58 -2.38 18.67
CA PRO A 80 6.77 -1.58 18.37
C PRO A 80 6.90 -1.31 16.85
N PHE A 81 6.17 -2.05 16.02
CA PHE A 81 6.15 -1.95 14.57
C PHE A 81 5.01 -1.08 14.04
N PHE A 82 4.22 -0.41 14.90
CA PHE A 82 3.09 0.41 14.46
C PHE A 82 3.49 1.51 13.46
N PHE A 83 4.72 2.03 13.55
CA PHE A 83 5.23 3.03 12.62
C PHE A 83 5.27 2.55 11.15
N LEU A 84 5.25 1.23 10.90
CA LEU A 84 5.15 0.67 9.54
C LEU A 84 3.83 1.05 8.86
N CYS A 85 2.77 1.35 9.61
CA CYS A 85 1.55 1.91 9.04
C CYS A 85 1.84 3.23 8.29
N TYR A 86 2.75 4.08 8.79
CA TYR A 86 3.08 5.32 8.10
C TYR A 86 3.75 5.03 6.75
N PHE A 87 4.74 4.14 6.74
CA PHE A 87 5.39 3.68 5.50
C PHE A 87 4.40 3.02 4.54
N LEU A 88 3.42 2.28 5.06
CA LEU A 88 2.35 1.70 4.28
C LEU A 88 1.52 2.79 3.58
N LEU A 89 1.11 3.85 4.30
CA LEU A 89 0.37 4.97 3.69
C LEU A 89 1.15 5.63 2.55
N PHE A 90 2.44 5.92 2.76
CA PHE A 90 3.30 6.50 1.72
C PHE A 90 3.48 5.57 0.52
N THR A 91 3.76 4.29 0.77
CA THR A 91 3.99 3.32 -0.30
C THR A 91 2.73 3.14 -1.15
N LEU A 92 1.56 3.03 -0.51
CA LEU A 92 0.29 2.92 -1.24
C LEU A 92 -0.01 4.17 -2.07
N ALA A 93 0.27 5.37 -1.54
CA ALA A 93 0.07 6.62 -2.28
C ALA A 93 1.00 6.77 -3.49
N MET A 94 2.20 6.18 -3.46
CA MET A 94 3.17 6.24 -4.55
C MET A 94 2.99 5.11 -5.58
N LEU A 95 2.51 3.95 -5.14
CA LEU A 95 2.39 2.75 -5.95
C LEU A 95 1.04 2.68 -6.68
N LEU A 96 -0.04 3.11 -6.02
CA LEU A 96 -1.38 3.20 -6.58
C LEU A 96 -1.80 4.67 -6.72
N GLU A 97 -3.08 4.99 -6.58
CA GLU A 97 -3.58 6.35 -6.55
C GLU A 97 -3.38 7.01 -5.17
N PRO A 98 -3.04 8.30 -5.08
CA PRO A 98 -2.79 8.97 -3.80
C PRO A 98 -3.96 8.85 -2.80
N THR A 99 -5.20 8.88 -3.30
CA THR A 99 -6.45 8.73 -2.52
C THR A 99 -6.53 7.39 -1.80
N ILE A 100 -5.84 6.35 -2.27
CA ILE A 100 -5.81 5.03 -1.63
C ILE A 100 -5.21 5.09 -0.23
N SER A 101 -4.23 5.98 0.01
CA SER A 101 -3.67 6.14 1.35
C SER A 101 -4.71 6.66 2.37
N LEU A 102 -5.69 7.45 1.93
CA LEU A 102 -6.81 7.87 2.79
C LEU A 102 -7.70 6.69 3.16
N PHE A 103 -8.12 5.89 2.18
CA PHE A 103 -8.94 4.71 2.44
C PHE A 103 -8.21 3.67 3.31
N ALA A 104 -6.91 3.50 3.09
CA ALA A 104 -6.07 2.64 3.91
C ALA A 104 -5.99 3.14 5.36
N ALA A 105 -5.75 4.44 5.58
CA ALA A 105 -5.71 5.02 6.92
C ALA A 105 -7.05 4.82 7.66
N ILE A 106 -8.17 5.11 7.01
CA ILE A 106 -9.52 4.88 7.58
C ILE A 106 -9.70 3.41 7.93
N SER A 107 -9.32 2.50 7.03
CA SER A 107 -9.46 1.05 7.25
C SER A 107 -8.60 0.55 8.40
N ILE A 108 -7.34 1.02 8.51
CA ILE A 108 -6.44 0.69 9.61
C ILE A 108 -7.01 1.20 10.93
N ILE A 109 -7.47 2.45 10.97
CA ILE A 109 -8.09 3.04 12.17
C ILE A 109 -9.30 2.21 12.60
N ALA A 110 -10.17 1.86 11.67
CA ALA A 110 -11.35 1.04 11.94
C ALA A 110 -10.97 -0.34 12.51
N ILE A 111 -10.02 -1.03 11.89
CA ILE A 111 -9.55 -2.33 12.37
C ILE A 111 -8.94 -2.23 13.77
N ILE A 112 -8.12 -1.22 14.05
CA ILE A 112 -7.49 -1.05 15.37
C ILE A 112 -8.53 -0.75 16.46
N LEU A 113 -9.55 0.05 16.15
CA LEU A 113 -10.65 0.34 17.08
C LEU A 113 -11.53 -0.89 17.34
N ILE A 114 -11.64 -1.80 16.37
CA ILE A 114 -12.33 -3.10 16.53
C ILE A 114 -11.49 -4.08 17.34
N ASP A 115 -10.17 -4.09 17.11
CA ASP A 115 -9.22 -5.02 17.74
C ASP A 115 -9.14 -4.82 19.26
N GLN A 116 -9.04 -3.57 19.72
CA GLN A 116 -8.89 -3.28 21.14
C GLN A 116 -9.38 -1.87 21.50
N PRO A 117 -9.97 -1.70 22.70
CA PRO A 117 -10.34 -0.38 23.20
C PRO A 117 -9.09 0.46 23.50
N LEU A 118 -9.15 1.75 23.21
CA LEU A 118 -8.09 2.70 23.55
C LEU A 118 -8.10 2.94 25.07
N GLY A 119 -7.06 2.48 25.75
CA GLY A 119 -6.91 2.60 27.20
C GLY A 119 -5.89 3.63 27.66
N SER A 120 -4.94 4.03 26.81
CA SER A 120 -3.89 5.00 27.17
C SER A 120 -3.80 6.20 26.24
N PHE A 121 -3.34 7.33 26.77
CA PHE A 121 -3.11 8.54 25.97
C PHE A 121 -2.09 8.31 24.85
N ASN A 122 -1.09 7.46 25.08
CA ASN A 122 -0.09 7.10 24.07
C ASN A 122 -0.72 6.36 22.87
N GLN A 123 -1.67 5.46 23.13
CA GLN A 123 -2.42 4.77 22.07
C GLN A 123 -3.24 5.77 21.25
N VAL A 124 -3.90 6.74 21.88
CA VAL A 124 -4.64 7.79 21.17
C VAL A 124 -3.71 8.62 20.28
N ILE A 125 -2.52 9.00 20.75
CA ILE A 125 -1.53 9.73 19.94
C ILE A 125 -1.10 8.90 18.72
N LYS A 126 -0.78 7.62 18.92
CA LYS A 126 -0.42 6.71 17.82
C LYS A 126 -1.56 6.60 16.81
N LEU A 127 -2.80 6.46 17.24
CA LEU A 127 -3.93 6.39 16.31
C LEU A 127 -4.13 7.70 15.55
N LEU A 128 -4.08 8.84 16.26
CA LEU A 128 -4.26 10.17 15.68
C LEU A 128 -3.14 10.57 14.72
N SER A 129 -1.95 9.96 14.84
CA SER A 129 -0.87 10.18 13.89
C SER A 129 -1.20 9.67 12.49
N LEU A 130 -2.06 8.65 12.33
CA LEU A 130 -2.45 8.14 11.00
C LEU A 130 -3.15 9.19 10.13
N PRO A 131 -4.27 9.82 10.55
CA PRO A 131 -4.92 10.85 9.76
C PRO A 131 -4.06 12.11 9.59
N LEU A 132 -3.11 12.36 10.50
CA LEU A 132 -2.12 13.44 10.33
C LEU A 132 -1.10 13.11 9.23
N MET A 133 -0.67 11.85 9.12
CA MET A 133 0.28 11.41 8.09
C MET A 133 -0.37 11.24 6.71
N THR A 134 -1.67 10.94 6.65
CA THR A 134 -2.42 10.76 5.41
C THR A 134 -2.30 11.90 4.39
N PRO A 135 -2.52 13.19 4.74
CA PRO A 135 -2.36 14.26 3.75
C PRO A 135 -0.92 14.35 3.23
N PHE A 136 0.09 14.10 4.07
CA PHE A 136 1.48 14.05 3.62
C PHE A 136 1.73 12.89 2.66
N SER A 137 1.16 11.70 2.92
CA SER A 137 1.29 10.58 1.99
C SER A 137 0.59 10.86 0.67
N MET A 138 -0.60 11.45 0.70
CA MET A 138 -1.33 11.87 -0.50
C MET A 138 -0.52 12.88 -1.32
N MET A 139 0.02 13.92 -0.69
CA MET A 139 0.83 14.93 -1.37
C MET A 139 2.08 14.33 -2.01
N LEU A 140 2.79 13.44 -1.30
CA LEU A 140 3.95 12.75 -1.87
C LEU A 140 3.57 11.82 -3.03
N GLY A 141 2.44 11.12 -2.95
CA GLY A 141 1.91 10.31 -4.04
C GLY A 141 1.60 11.16 -5.28
N GLN A 142 0.94 12.31 -5.10
CA GLN A 142 0.63 13.24 -6.19
C GLN A 142 1.90 13.79 -6.86
N GLU A 143 2.88 14.20 -6.05
CA GLU A 143 4.14 14.71 -6.58
C GLU A 143 4.94 13.61 -7.29
N TYR A 144 4.91 12.38 -6.78
CA TYR A 144 5.52 11.23 -7.44
C TYR A 144 4.87 10.94 -8.79
N GLU A 145 3.53 10.92 -8.86
CA GLU A 145 2.78 10.71 -10.10
C GLU A 145 3.10 11.80 -11.13
N LYS A 146 3.09 13.07 -10.70
CA LYS A 146 3.43 14.21 -11.55
C LYS A 146 4.85 14.09 -12.12
N ASN A 147 5.82 13.70 -11.29
CA ASN A 147 7.19 13.48 -11.76
C ASN A 147 7.28 12.32 -12.77
N GLN A 148 6.53 11.24 -12.60
CA GLN A 148 6.48 10.15 -13.57
C GLN A 148 5.89 10.59 -14.93
N GLN A 149 4.83 11.41 -14.91
CA GLN A 149 4.24 11.97 -16.13
C GLN A 149 5.21 12.91 -16.85
N LEU A 150 5.93 13.76 -16.12
CA LEU A 150 6.94 14.65 -16.67
C LEU A 150 8.11 13.88 -17.29
N ARG A 151 8.58 12.81 -16.65
CA ARG A 151 9.65 11.95 -17.20
C ARG A 151 9.24 11.31 -18.52
N LYS A 152 8.05 10.72 -18.58
CA LYS A 152 7.52 10.14 -19.83
C LYS A 152 7.40 11.17 -20.95
N LYS A 153 6.90 12.36 -20.63
CA LYS A 153 6.77 13.45 -21.61
C LYS A 153 8.14 13.92 -22.11
N ASN A 154 9.14 13.99 -21.25
CA ASN A 154 10.51 14.32 -21.66
C ASN A 154 11.11 13.24 -22.57
N GLU A 155 10.93 11.97 -22.23
CA GLU A 155 11.38 10.84 -23.06
C GLU A 155 10.71 10.86 -24.45
N GLU A 156 9.41 11.15 -24.53
CA GLU A 156 8.68 11.32 -25.80
C GLU A 156 9.21 12.51 -26.62
N LEU A 157 9.49 13.65 -25.97
CA LEU A 157 10.04 14.83 -26.65
C LEU A 157 11.46 14.61 -27.16
N GLU A 158 12.30 13.88 -26.42
CA GLU A 158 13.64 13.49 -26.87
C GLU A 158 13.56 12.59 -28.10
N HIS A 159 12.69 11.59 -28.10
CA HIS A 159 12.49 10.72 -29.26
C HIS A 159 12.01 11.49 -30.51
N VAL A 160 11.05 12.39 -30.35
CA VAL A 160 10.56 13.24 -31.45
C VAL A 160 11.67 14.16 -31.98
N ARG A 161 12.52 14.69 -31.09
CA ARG A 161 13.65 15.53 -31.49
C ARG A 161 14.68 14.73 -32.29
N GLU A 162 15.03 13.53 -31.85
CA GLU A 162 15.96 12.64 -32.56
C GLU A 162 15.42 12.28 -33.95
N GLU A 163 14.12 11.94 -34.06
CA GLU A 163 13.47 11.69 -35.35
C GLU A 163 13.56 12.90 -36.29
N LEU A 164 13.31 14.12 -35.78
CA LEU A 164 13.40 15.34 -36.59
C LEU A 164 14.84 15.62 -37.05
N GLU A 165 15.84 15.43 -36.19
CA GLU A 165 17.25 15.61 -36.55
C GLU A 165 17.66 14.62 -37.68
N THR A 166 17.22 13.36 -37.61
CA THR A 166 17.48 12.38 -38.69
C THR A 166 16.78 12.70 -40.01
N ILE A 167 15.61 13.36 -39.98
CA ILE A 167 14.91 13.79 -41.20
C ILE A 167 15.61 15.00 -41.83
N ILE A 168 16.17 15.90 -41.03
CA ILE A 168 16.87 17.10 -41.53
C ILE A 168 18.23 16.75 -42.14
N GLU A 169 18.91 15.70 -41.65
CA GLU A 169 20.21 15.26 -42.16
C GLU A 169 20.15 14.42 -43.46
N ASN A 170 18.97 13.96 -43.88
CA ASN A 170 18.74 13.21 -45.12
C ASN A 170 18.10 14.06 -46.22
#